data_AF-A0A7Z9XS59-F1
#
_entry.id   AF-A0A7Z9XS59-F1
#
_cell.length_a   1.000
_cell.length_b   1.000
_cell.length_c   1.000
_cell.angle_alpha   90.00
_cell.angle_beta   90.00
_cell.angle_gamma   90.00
#
_symmetry.space_group_name_H-M   'P 1'
#
loop_
_entity.id
_entity.type
_entity.pdbx_description
1 polymer ?
#
loop_
_entity_poly.entity_id
_entity_poly.type
_entity_poly.pdbx_seq_one_letter_code
_entity_poly.pdbx_strand_id
1 'polypeptide(L)'
;MSELYLGKHLDSNGRPGEIYRHRLSDLTTHTFICGGSGSGKTVMGKAIIEEAALRGVPAIIVDLKGDLSSLTLAFGEISASAIAPWIKVEDHSTLGRAALAEANTIRKRLWEWGLAEANVREFSDQVAVEIFTPRSELGRRVAIPLISSPPPDVEKLFQE
;
A
#
# COMPACT_ATOMS: atom_id res chain seq x y z
N MET A 1 -8.68 -3.42 -21.18
CA MET A 1 -9.13 -2.66 -20.00
C MET A 1 -8.21 -2.99 -18.85
N SER A 2 -7.75 -1.99 -18.09
CA SER A 2 -6.85 -2.21 -16.96
C SER A 2 -7.64 -2.73 -15.76
N GLU A 3 -7.16 -3.80 -15.12
CA GLU A 3 -7.79 -4.44 -13.98
C GLU A 3 -6.83 -4.50 -12.79
N LEU A 4 -7.41 -4.46 -11.59
CA LEU A 4 -6.74 -4.44 -10.29
C LEU A 4 -7.06 -5.74 -9.54
N TYR A 5 -6.05 -6.46 -9.09
CA TYR A 5 -6.23 -7.62 -8.22
C TYR A 5 -6.64 -7.18 -6.80
N LEU A 6 -7.85 -7.55 -6.34
CA LEU A 6 -8.34 -7.17 -5.00
C LEU A 6 -8.63 -8.37 -4.09
N GLY A 7 -8.14 -9.56 -4.45
CA GLY A 7 -8.27 -10.77 -3.64
C GLY A 7 -9.08 -11.86 -4.35
N LYS A 8 -10.01 -12.47 -3.62
CA LYS A 8 -10.81 -13.62 -4.08
C LYS A 8 -12.28 -13.47 -3.71
N HIS A 9 -13.17 -14.00 -4.54
CA HIS A 9 -14.56 -14.20 -4.17
C HIS A 9 -14.66 -15.22 -3.05
N LEU A 10 -15.60 -15.02 -2.13
CA LEU A 10 -15.94 -16.02 -1.12
C LEU A 10 -17.08 -16.89 -1.64
N ASP A 11 -16.99 -18.20 -1.43
CA ASP A 11 -18.09 -19.12 -1.66
C ASP A 11 -19.19 -18.97 -0.58
N SER A 12 -20.27 -19.75 -0.71
CA SER A 12 -21.38 -19.74 0.25
C SER A 12 -20.98 -20.13 1.68
N ASN A 13 -19.83 -20.76 1.88
CA ASN A 13 -19.28 -21.16 3.17
C ASN A 13 -18.22 -20.17 3.68
N GLY A 14 -18.02 -19.05 2.98
CA GLY A 14 -17.01 -18.04 3.33
C GLY A 14 -15.57 -18.45 2.96
N ARG A 15 -15.39 -19.46 2.11
CA ARG A 15 -14.05 -19.92 1.68
C ARG A 15 -13.60 -19.14 0.44
N PRO A 16 -12.34 -18.69 0.37
CA PRO A 16 -11.81 -18.04 -0.82
C PRO A 16 -11.81 -18.98 -2.05
N GLY A 17 -12.44 -18.52 -3.13
CA GLY A 17 -12.52 -19.20 -4.42
C GLY A 17 -11.73 -18.48 -5.51
N GLU A 18 -12.43 -18.05 -6.56
CA GLU A 18 -11.82 -17.42 -7.74
C GLU A 18 -11.23 -16.04 -7.43
N ILE A 19 -10.18 -15.68 -8.18
CA ILE A 19 -9.55 -14.37 -8.08
C ILE A 19 -10.54 -13.28 -8.48
N TYR A 20 -10.68 -12.27 -7.62
CA TYR A 20 -11.46 -11.08 -7.89
C TYR A 20 -10.57 -9.98 -8.47
N ARG A 21 -10.97 -9.47 -9.63
CA ARG A 21 -10.38 -8.29 -10.25
C ARG A 21 -11.41 -7.18 -10.38
N HIS A 22 -10.99 -5.96 -10.08
CA HIS A 22 -11.80 -4.77 -10.20
C HIS A 22 -11.34 -3.94 -11.39
N ARG A 23 -12.28 -3.33 -12.12
CA ARG A 23 -11.93 -2.46 -13.25
C ARG A 23 -11.36 -1.15 -12.72
N LEU A 24 -10.20 -0.75 -13.23
CA LEU A 24 -9.59 0.53 -12.84
C LEU A 24 -10.49 1.73 -13.18
N SER A 25 -11.24 1.66 -14.26
CA SER A 25 -12.18 2.71 -14.68
C SER A 25 -13.26 3.01 -13.64
N ASP A 26 -13.63 2.04 -12.83
CA ASP A 26 -14.71 2.20 -11.85
C ASP A 26 -14.23 3.05 -10.65
N LEU A 27 -12.91 3.25 -10.47
CA LEU A 27 -12.35 4.13 -9.44
C LEU A 27 -12.53 5.62 -9.75
N THR A 28 -12.90 6.00 -10.99
CA THR A 28 -13.11 7.42 -11.36
C THR A 28 -14.39 8.00 -10.77
N THR A 29 -15.28 7.18 -10.21
CA THR A 29 -16.54 7.61 -9.58
C THR A 29 -16.44 7.72 -8.06
N HIS A 30 -15.22 7.84 -7.52
CA HIS A 30 -14.90 7.80 -6.09
C HIS A 30 -15.13 6.42 -5.47
N THR A 31 -14.39 6.13 -4.41
CA THR A 31 -14.49 4.88 -3.65
C THR A 31 -14.63 5.20 -2.17
N PHE A 32 -15.57 4.53 -1.52
CA PHE A 32 -15.78 4.63 -0.08
C PHE A 32 -15.62 3.25 0.56
N ILE A 33 -14.71 3.15 1.53
CA ILE A 33 -14.44 1.90 2.27
C ILE A 33 -14.87 2.08 3.72
N CYS A 34 -15.85 1.30 4.17
CA CYS A 34 -16.40 1.37 5.52
C CYS A 34 -16.39 0.01 6.23
N GLY A 35 -16.52 0.01 7.56
CA GLY A 35 -16.44 -1.20 8.39
C GLY A 35 -15.82 -0.94 9.77
N GLY A 36 -15.99 -1.88 10.71
CA GLY A 36 -15.46 -1.80 12.08
C GLY A 36 -13.94 -1.89 12.17
N SER A 37 -13.38 -1.72 13.37
CA SER A 37 -11.95 -1.99 13.59
C SER A 37 -11.61 -3.45 13.23
N GLY A 38 -10.44 -3.68 12.63
CA GLY A 38 -10.02 -5.03 12.21
C GLY A 38 -10.72 -5.59 10.95
N SER A 39 -11.68 -4.87 10.35
CA SER A 39 -12.42 -5.37 9.17
C SER A 39 -11.65 -5.32 7.85
N GLY A 40 -10.36 -4.99 7.87
CA GLY A 40 -9.52 -4.95 6.67
C GLY A 40 -9.60 -3.68 5.81
N LYS A 41 -10.27 -2.60 6.26
CA LYS A 41 -10.39 -1.34 5.48
C LYS A 41 -9.04 -0.82 4.96
N THR A 42 -8.06 -0.71 5.85
CA THR A 42 -6.71 -0.22 5.51
C THR A 42 -6.00 -1.17 4.56
N VAL A 43 -6.19 -2.48 4.72
CA VAL A 43 -5.59 -3.50 3.84
C VAL A 43 -6.19 -3.40 2.43
N MET A 44 -7.51 -3.25 2.31
CA MET A 44 -8.17 -3.03 1.03
C MET A 44 -7.70 -1.73 0.37
N GLY A 45 -7.58 -0.64 1.14
CA GLY A 45 -7.04 0.62 0.64
C GLY A 45 -5.64 0.48 0.07
N LYS A 46 -4.74 -0.24 0.77
CA LYS A 46 -3.39 -0.54 0.27
C LYS A 46 -3.43 -1.33 -1.03
N ALA A 47 -4.22 -2.40 -1.11
CA ALA A 47 -4.33 -3.21 -2.32
C ALA A 47 -4.78 -2.36 -3.54
N ILE A 48 -5.77 -1.47 -3.35
CA ILE A 48 -6.22 -0.56 -4.42
C ILE A 48 -5.09 0.38 -4.85
N ILE A 49 -4.36 0.97 -3.89
CA ILE A 49 -3.25 1.89 -4.15
C ILE A 49 -2.10 1.17 -4.87
N GLU A 50 -1.71 -0.01 -4.40
CA GLU A 50 -0.61 -0.81 -4.94
C GLU A 50 -0.90 -1.19 -6.40
N GLU A 51 -2.08 -1.75 -6.66
CA GLU A 51 -2.50 -2.15 -8.00
C GLU A 51 -2.68 -0.94 -8.92
N ALA A 52 -3.23 0.19 -8.44
CA ALA A 52 -3.37 1.39 -9.26
C ALA A 52 -2.00 1.95 -9.67
N ALA A 53 -1.04 1.97 -8.73
CA ALA A 53 0.33 2.41 -9.01
C ALA A 53 1.04 1.52 -10.04
N LEU A 54 0.87 0.19 -9.95
CA LEU A 54 1.36 -0.76 -10.97
C LEU A 54 0.74 -0.55 -12.35
N ARG A 55 -0.43 0.11 -12.43
CA ARG A 55 -1.05 0.51 -13.70
C ARG A 55 -0.65 1.92 -14.15
N GLY A 56 0.34 2.52 -13.52
CA GLY A 56 0.85 3.84 -13.84
C GLY A 56 -0.05 4.98 -13.36
N VAL A 57 -0.96 4.73 -12.42
CA VAL A 57 -1.81 5.77 -11.83
C VAL A 57 -1.14 6.30 -10.56
N PRO A 58 -0.68 7.56 -10.53
CA PRO A 58 -0.06 8.13 -9.33
C PRO A 58 -1.12 8.36 -8.23
N ALA A 59 -0.71 8.23 -6.97
CA ALA A 59 -1.57 8.46 -5.81
C ALA A 59 -0.94 9.47 -4.84
N ILE A 60 -1.75 10.41 -4.36
CA ILE A 60 -1.42 11.25 -3.20
C ILE A 60 -2.23 10.74 -2.02
N ILE A 61 -1.53 10.38 -0.94
CA ILE A 61 -2.15 9.72 0.22
C ILE A 61 -2.01 10.62 1.44
N VAL A 62 -3.14 10.97 2.06
CA VAL A 62 -3.17 11.65 3.35
C VAL A 62 -3.33 10.60 4.45
N ASP A 63 -2.23 10.26 5.11
CA ASP A 63 -2.21 9.21 6.14
C ASP A 63 -2.26 9.81 7.54
N LEU A 64 -3.47 9.90 8.10
CA LEU A 64 -3.69 10.43 9.46
C LEU A 64 -3.26 9.46 10.56
N LYS A 65 -3.21 8.16 10.26
CA LYS A 65 -2.94 7.11 11.25
C LYS A 65 -1.50 6.60 11.19
N GLY A 66 -0.82 6.80 10.07
CA GLY A 66 0.55 6.34 9.83
C GLY A 66 0.63 4.89 9.32
N ASP A 67 -0.51 4.22 9.09
CA ASP A 67 -0.52 2.81 8.68
C ASP A 67 -0.26 2.62 7.18
N LEU A 68 -0.58 3.60 6.34
CA LEU A 68 -0.38 3.55 4.89
C LEU A 68 1.08 3.79 4.50
N SER A 69 1.83 4.52 5.33
CA SER A 69 3.27 4.72 5.14
C SER A 69 4.09 3.42 5.01
N SER A 70 3.58 2.31 5.55
CA SER A 70 4.17 0.97 5.39
C SER A 70 4.23 0.46 3.93
N LEU A 71 3.57 1.12 2.97
CA LEU A 71 3.77 0.87 1.54
C LEU A 71 5.23 1.05 1.10
N THR A 72 6.02 1.82 1.86
CA THR A 72 7.48 1.95 1.66
C THR A 72 8.26 0.67 1.97
N LEU A 73 7.65 -0.30 2.66
CA LEU A 73 8.29 -1.54 3.10
C LEU A 73 8.14 -2.68 2.08
N ALA A 74 8.00 -2.36 0.79
CA ALA A 74 7.98 -3.36 -0.26
C ALA A 74 9.38 -3.99 -0.41
N PHE A 75 9.63 -5.05 0.36
CA PHE A 75 10.85 -5.83 0.26
C PHE A 75 10.90 -6.48 -1.12
N GLY A 76 11.64 -5.89 -2.09
CA GLY A 76 11.79 -6.45 -3.44
C GLY A 76 12.26 -7.91 -3.50
N GLU A 77 12.71 -8.45 -2.37
CA GLU A 77 12.93 -9.89 -2.15
C GLU A 77 12.44 -10.35 -0.78
N ILE A 78 11.89 -11.56 -0.70
CA ILE A 78 11.36 -12.15 0.53
C ILE A 78 12.45 -13.03 1.16
N SER A 79 13.61 -12.45 1.48
CA SER A 79 14.74 -13.18 2.03
C SER A 79 14.82 -13.08 3.56
N ALA A 80 15.50 -14.04 4.19
CA ALA A 80 15.73 -14.00 5.64
C ALA A 80 16.51 -12.74 6.04
N SER A 81 17.45 -12.27 5.22
CA SER A 81 18.21 -11.04 5.48
C SER A 81 17.34 -9.78 5.38
N ALA A 82 16.44 -9.69 4.39
CA ALA A 82 15.51 -8.57 4.26
C ALA A 82 14.51 -8.51 5.42
N ILE A 83 14.10 -9.67 5.92
CA ILE A 83 13.08 -9.80 6.98
C ILE A 83 13.68 -9.68 8.39
N ALA A 84 14.92 -10.11 8.61
CA ALA A 84 15.55 -10.13 9.93
C ALA A 84 15.43 -8.82 10.74
N PRO A 85 15.59 -7.61 10.15
CA PRO A 85 15.42 -6.35 10.89
C PRO A 85 14.03 -6.15 11.54
N TRP A 86 13.02 -6.88 11.06
CA TRP A 86 11.62 -6.76 11.47
C TRP A 86 11.19 -7.86 12.45
N ILE A 87 12.06 -8.84 12.69
CA ILE A 87 11.77 -9.96 13.58
C ILE A 87 12.30 -9.66 14.97
N LYS A 88 11.44 -9.83 15.97
CA LYS A 88 11.81 -9.76 17.38
C LYS A 88 12.02 -11.19 17.90
N VAL A 89 13.19 -11.45 18.47
CA VAL A 89 13.53 -12.72 19.13
C VAL A 89 14.06 -12.44 20.53
N GLU A 90 13.83 -13.35 21.46
CA GLU A 90 14.40 -13.28 22.82
C GLU A 90 15.90 -13.60 22.80
N ASP A 91 16.30 -14.60 22.02
CA ASP A 91 17.70 -14.96 21.78
C ASP A 91 18.11 -14.60 20.35
N HIS A 92 19.04 -13.65 20.23
CA HIS A 92 19.56 -13.18 18.95
C HIS A 92 20.19 -14.29 18.10
N SER A 93 20.70 -15.37 18.70
CA SER A 93 21.24 -16.52 17.96
C SER A 93 20.18 -17.22 17.10
N THR A 94 18.90 -17.04 17.43
CA THR A 94 17.77 -17.65 16.71
C THR A 94 17.24 -16.78 15.56
N LEU A 95 17.69 -15.52 15.45
CA LEU A 95 17.16 -14.52 14.52
C LEU A 95 17.11 -15.03 13.07
N GLY A 96 18.19 -15.64 12.58
CA GLY A 96 18.27 -16.14 11.21
C GLY A 96 17.23 -17.23 10.91
N ARG A 97 17.00 -18.16 11.86
CA ARG A 97 15.99 -19.21 11.72
C ARG A 97 14.58 -18.63 11.75
N ALA A 98 14.32 -17.70 12.67
CA ALA A 98 13.03 -17.03 12.80
C ALA A 98 12.69 -16.23 11.53
N ALA A 99 13.65 -15.48 10.99
CA ALA A 99 13.48 -14.72 9.76
C ALA A 99 13.22 -15.60 8.53
N LEU A 100 13.92 -16.74 8.42
CA LEU A 100 13.67 -17.71 7.34
C LEU A 100 12.26 -18.33 7.46
N ALA A 101 11.83 -18.67 8.68
CA ALA A 101 10.48 -19.19 8.90
C ALA A 101 9.40 -18.18 8.52
N GLU A 102 9.58 -16.89 8.87
CA GLU A 102 8.65 -15.84 8.47
C GLU A 102 8.66 -15.63 6.95
N ALA A 103 9.82 -15.63 6.31
CA ALA A 103 9.93 -15.53 4.85
C ALA A 103 9.11 -16.63 4.14
N ASN A 104 9.22 -17.87 4.61
CA ASN A 104 8.44 -18.99 4.07
C ASN A 104 6.94 -18.85 4.34
N THR A 105 6.57 -18.31 5.50
CA THR A 105 5.16 -18.02 5.83
C THR A 105 4.58 -16.97 4.89
N ILE A 106 5.32 -15.90 4.61
CA ILE A 106 4.91 -14.86 3.65
C ILE A 106 4.74 -15.45 2.25
N ARG A 107 5.71 -16.23 1.75
CA ARG A 107 5.61 -16.91 0.44
C ARG A 107 4.38 -17.79 0.34
N LYS A 108 4.11 -18.58 1.38
CA LYS A 108 2.94 -19.45 1.44
C LYS A 108 1.65 -18.63 1.37
N ARG A 109 1.55 -17.54 2.13
CA ARG A 109 0.38 -16.63 2.09
C ARG A 109 0.19 -16.01 0.72
N LEU A 110 1.25 -15.52 0.06
CA LEU A 110 1.15 -15.01 -1.31
C LEU A 110 0.57 -16.07 -2.25
N TRP A 111 1.11 -17.29 -2.19
CA TRP A 111 0.65 -18.39 -3.02
C TRP A 111 -0.82 -18.75 -2.79
N GLU A 112 -1.25 -18.80 -1.53
CA GLU A 112 -2.66 -19.04 -1.15
C GLU A 112 -3.62 -18.00 -1.75
N TRP A 113 -3.12 -16.80 -2.02
CA TRP A 113 -3.87 -15.70 -2.63
C TRP A 113 -3.64 -15.56 -4.15
N GLY A 114 -2.86 -16.46 -4.76
CA GLY A 114 -2.58 -16.45 -6.20
C GLY A 114 -1.52 -15.43 -6.62
N LEU A 115 -0.69 -15.01 -5.66
CA LEU A 115 0.45 -14.12 -5.85
C LEU A 115 1.76 -14.90 -5.68
N ALA A 116 2.85 -14.33 -6.17
CA ALA A 116 4.20 -14.87 -6.04
C ALA A 116 5.19 -13.78 -5.64
N GLU A 117 6.41 -14.19 -5.29
CA GLU A 117 7.52 -13.28 -5.01
C GLU A 117 7.82 -12.35 -6.20
N ALA A 118 7.52 -12.78 -7.43
CA ALA A 118 7.59 -11.94 -8.62
C ALA A 118 6.68 -10.71 -8.56
N ASN A 119 5.48 -10.80 -7.97
CA ASN A 119 4.58 -9.65 -7.83
C ASN A 119 5.12 -8.63 -6.82
N VAL A 120 5.72 -9.11 -5.72
CA VAL A 120 6.35 -8.23 -4.73
C VAL A 120 7.54 -7.49 -5.34
N ARG A 121 8.36 -8.21 -6.13
CA ARG A 121 9.49 -7.62 -6.85
C ARG A 121 9.03 -6.61 -7.91
N GLU A 122 7.98 -6.95 -8.66
CA GLU A 122 7.36 -6.05 -9.64
C GLU A 122 6.92 -4.72 -9.02
N PHE A 123 6.22 -4.77 -7.87
CA PHE A 123 5.83 -3.56 -7.14
C PHE A 123 7.04 -2.76 -6.68
N SER A 124 8.02 -3.43 -6.04
CA SER A 124 9.24 -2.77 -5.56
C SER A 124 10.05 -2.10 -6.67
N ASP A 125 10.08 -2.69 -7.87
CA ASP A 125 10.88 -2.19 -8.99
C ASP A 125 10.18 -1.06 -9.75
N GLN A 126 8.84 -1.11 -9.85
CA GLN A 126 8.07 -0.17 -10.68
C GLN A 126 7.44 1.00 -9.90
N VAL A 127 7.24 0.85 -8.59
CA VAL A 127 6.50 1.84 -7.79
C VAL A 127 7.43 2.54 -6.80
N ALA A 128 7.60 3.85 -7.00
CA ALA A 128 8.26 4.72 -6.03
C ALA A 128 7.26 5.19 -4.97
N VAL A 129 7.59 4.99 -3.70
CA VAL A 129 6.79 5.48 -2.56
C VAL A 129 7.63 6.49 -1.78
N GLU A 130 7.18 7.75 -1.76
CA GLU A 130 7.83 8.82 -0.98
C GLU A 130 6.92 9.29 0.16
N ILE A 131 7.49 9.42 1.36
CA ILE A 131 6.81 9.98 2.53
C ILE A 131 7.14 11.48 2.61
N PHE A 132 6.11 12.32 2.51
CA PHE A 132 6.23 13.75 2.71
C PHE A 132 5.76 14.13 4.11
N THR A 133 6.59 14.82 4.87
CA THR A 133 6.26 15.25 6.23
C THR A 133 6.36 16.77 6.37
N PRO A 134 5.22 17.48 6.51
CA PRO A 134 5.24 18.90 6.85
C PRO A 134 5.90 19.13 8.20
N ARG A 135 6.82 20.10 8.28
CA ARG A 135 7.49 20.52 9.53
C ARG A 135 8.29 19.42 10.28
N SER A 136 8.59 18.30 9.64
CA SER A 136 9.43 17.21 10.19
C SER A 136 10.54 16.81 9.21
N GLU A 137 11.65 16.27 9.74
CA GLU A 137 12.77 15.72 8.94
C GLU A 137 12.71 14.22 8.74
N LEU A 138 11.69 13.54 9.32
CA LEU A 138 11.58 12.08 9.24
C LEU A 138 11.23 11.59 7.84
N GLY A 139 10.68 12.45 6.98
CA GLY A 139 10.45 12.20 5.56
C GLY A 139 10.89 13.39 4.70
N ARG A 140 10.52 13.37 3.42
CA ARG A 140 10.80 14.47 2.50
C ARG A 140 10.04 15.71 2.99
N ARG A 141 10.79 16.75 3.34
CA ARG A 141 10.20 18.00 3.80
C ARG A 141 9.35 18.63 2.71
N VAL A 142 8.13 18.99 3.07
CA VAL A 142 7.28 19.86 2.25
C VAL A 142 6.89 21.08 3.06
N ALA A 143 7.07 22.26 2.48
CA ALA A 143 6.51 23.48 3.03
C ALA A 143 5.04 23.54 2.63
N ILE A 144 4.14 23.55 3.61
CA ILE A 144 2.75 23.92 3.38
C ILE A 144 2.66 25.39 3.79
N PRO A 145 2.70 26.34 2.85
CA PRO A 145 2.48 27.74 3.19
C PRO A 145 1.11 27.84 3.87
N LEU A 146 1.02 28.62 4.96
CA LEU A 146 -0.30 29.02 5.43
C LEU A 146 -1.00 29.71 4.26
N ILE A 147 -2.22 29.28 3.97
CA ILE A 147 -3.09 29.97 3.01
C ILE A 147 -3.16 31.42 3.49
N SER A 148 -2.43 32.31 2.81
CA SER A 148 -2.69 33.74 2.86
C SER A 148 -4.12 33.94 2.39
N SER A 149 -4.81 34.93 2.96
CA SER A 149 -6.22 35.25 2.68
C SER A 149 -6.61 34.98 1.23
N PRO A 150 -7.79 34.36 0.97
CA PRO A 150 -8.22 34.07 -0.39
C PRO A 150 -8.08 35.34 -1.26
N PRO A 151 -7.68 35.21 -2.54
CA PRO A 151 -7.54 36.35 -3.41
C PRO A 151 -8.82 37.19 -3.35
N PRO A 152 -8.73 38.51 -3.16
CA PRO A 152 -9.90 39.35 -2.91
C PRO A 152 -10.89 39.37 -4.10
N ASP A 153 -10.41 39.00 -5.29
CA ASP A 153 -11.21 38.89 -6.50
C ASP A 153 -10.71 37.70 -7.33
N VAL A 154 -11.54 36.68 -7.44
CA VAL A 154 -11.27 35.45 -8.18
C VAL A 154 -11.45 35.65 -9.69
N GLU A 155 -12.33 36.57 -10.12
CA GLU A 155 -12.58 36.82 -11.54
C GLU A 155 -11.37 37.43 -12.24
N LYS A 156 -10.62 38.30 -11.55
CA LYS A 156 -9.37 38.88 -12.07
C LYS A 156 -8.29 37.84 -12.36
N LEU A 157 -8.23 36.74 -11.61
CA LEU A 157 -7.23 35.68 -11.80
C LEU A 157 -7.49 34.82 -13.03
N PHE A 158 -8.72 34.79 -13.54
CA PHE A 158 -9.09 34.02 -14.73
C PHE A 158 -9.04 34.83 -16.04
N GLN A 159 -8.68 36.12 -15.97
CA GLN A 159 -8.59 37.03 -17.12
C GLN A 159 -7.16 37.30 -17.59
N GLU A 160 -6.14 36.79 -16.88
CA GLU A 160 -4.71 36.77 -17.28
C GLU A 160 -4.31 35.40 -17.83
#